data_AF-A0A6N8WT97-F1
#
_entry.id   AF-A0A6N8WT97-F1
#
_cell.length_a   1.000
_cell.length_b   1.000
_cell.length_c   1.000
_cell.angle_alpha   90.00
_cell.angle_beta   90.00
_cell.angle_gamma   90.00
#
_symmetry.space_group_name_H-M   'P 1'
#
loop_
_entity.id
_entity.type
_entity.pdbx_description
1 polymer ?
#
loop_
_entity_poly.entity_id
_entity_poly.type
_entity_poly.pdbx_seq_one_letter_code
_entity_poly.pdbx_strand_id
1 'polypeptide(L)'
;MRFRGIAYRAHDPRWSWNPLSGEGARRYGGRFNRRGVAALYLSLFPITAIREAQPAGRPMQPLTLCAYRVDAEPVFDALSAMDRQAFGVSDAELRWKWGSRRPSQVVLIDDERRLRSGSESA
;
A
#
# COMPACT_ATOMS: atom_id res chain seq x y z
N MET A 1 -0.84 4.84 14.12
CA MET A 1 -0.65 3.61 14.93
C MET A 1 0.66 2.90 14.55
N ARG A 2 1.13 1.92 15.34
CA ARG A 2 2.23 1.00 14.95
C ARG A 2 1.68 -0.30 14.38
N PHE A 3 2.28 -0.82 13.31
CA PHE A 3 2.01 -2.15 12.79
C PHE A 3 3.23 -3.05 12.96
N ARG A 4 3.03 -4.22 13.59
CA ARG A 4 4.04 -5.26 13.72
C ARG A 4 3.44 -6.60 13.33
N GLY A 5 3.98 -7.24 12.30
CA GLY A 5 3.42 -8.49 11.78
C GLY A 5 4.05 -8.97 10.49
N ILE A 6 3.47 -10.01 9.90
CA ILE A 6 3.86 -10.51 8.59
C ILE A 6 3.01 -9.86 7.52
N ALA A 7 3.67 -9.41 6.44
CA ALA A 7 3.01 -8.97 5.22
C ALA A 7 3.72 -9.55 4.00
N TYR A 8 3.01 -9.60 2.87
CA TYR A 8 3.42 -10.29 1.66
C TYR A 8 3.52 -9.32 0.49
N ARG A 9 4.53 -9.51 -0.35
CA ARG A 9 4.69 -8.80 -1.63
C ARG A 9 4.80 -9.83 -2.75
N ALA A 10 4.03 -9.63 -3.82
CA ALA A 10 4.29 -10.28 -5.10
C ALA A 10 4.90 -9.25 -6.06
N HIS A 11 5.93 -9.66 -6.79
CA HIS A 11 6.64 -8.80 -7.72
C HIS A 11 7.30 -9.60 -8.84
N ASP A 12 7.69 -8.91 -9.91
CA ASP A 12 8.40 -9.51 -11.05
C ASP A 12 9.75 -10.12 -10.58
N PRO A 13 10.08 -11.37 -10.95
CA PRO A 13 11.29 -12.06 -10.51
C PRO A 13 12.60 -11.33 -10.81
N ARG A 14 12.62 -10.39 -11.77
CA ARG A 14 13.80 -9.55 -12.06
C ARG A 14 14.21 -8.66 -10.89
N TRP A 15 13.34 -8.46 -9.91
CA TRP A 15 13.60 -7.66 -8.72
C TRP A 15 13.99 -8.48 -7.49
N SER A 16 14.06 -9.81 -7.59
CA SER A 16 14.32 -10.70 -6.43
C SER A 16 15.67 -10.45 -5.76
N TRP A 17 16.64 -9.85 -6.46
CA TRP A 17 17.95 -9.46 -5.89
C TRP A 17 17.87 -8.23 -4.96
N ASN A 18 16.79 -7.44 -5.04
CA ASN A 18 16.54 -6.30 -4.17
C ASN A 18 15.04 -6.25 -3.75
N PRO A 19 14.63 -7.16 -2.85
CA PRO A 19 13.21 -7.37 -2.51
C PRO A 19 12.57 -6.15 -1.80
N LEU A 20 13.38 -5.29 -1.18
CA LEU A 20 12.93 -4.06 -0.52
C LEU A 20 12.93 -2.84 -1.45
N SER A 21 13.24 -3.00 -2.74
CA SER A 21 13.22 -1.88 -3.69
C SER A 21 11.80 -1.34 -3.90
N GLY A 22 11.64 -0.03 -3.67
CA GLY A 22 10.44 0.74 -4.03
C GLY A 22 10.54 1.42 -5.40
N GLU A 23 11.56 1.10 -6.21
CA GLU A 23 11.92 1.84 -7.43
C GLU A 23 10.83 1.81 -8.50
N GLY A 24 10.13 0.68 -8.66
CA GLY A 24 8.99 0.59 -9.59
C GLY A 24 7.86 1.55 -9.19
N ALA A 25 7.52 1.59 -7.90
CA ALA A 25 6.52 2.51 -7.38
C ALA A 25 6.97 3.97 -7.55
N ARG A 26 8.26 4.25 -7.33
CA ARG A 26 8.85 5.58 -7.55
C ARG A 26 8.70 6.03 -9.01
N ARG A 27 9.04 5.17 -9.97
CA ARG A 27 9.02 5.52 -11.41
C ARG A 27 7.60 5.74 -11.92
N TYR A 28 6.69 4.83 -11.60
CA TYR A 28 5.36 4.81 -12.24
C TYR A 28 4.28 5.47 -11.38
N GLY A 29 4.53 5.64 -10.08
CA GLY A 29 3.50 5.96 -9.11
C GLY A 29 2.61 4.75 -8.85
N GLY A 30 1.69 4.91 -7.91
CA GLY A 30 0.70 3.92 -7.58
C GLY A 30 -0.51 4.58 -6.95
N ARG A 31 -1.47 3.78 -6.52
CA ARG A 31 -2.71 4.30 -5.90
C ARG A 31 -2.44 5.17 -4.67
N PHE A 32 -1.38 4.84 -3.93
CA PHE A 32 -1.06 5.41 -2.62
C PHE A 32 0.33 6.05 -2.57
N ASN A 33 0.99 6.21 -3.72
CA ASN A 33 2.26 6.93 -3.81
C ASN A 33 2.33 7.74 -5.12
N ARG A 34 2.82 8.97 -5.04
CA ARG A 34 3.05 9.79 -6.23
C ARG A 34 4.27 9.30 -7.00
N ARG A 35 4.35 9.60 -8.30
CA ARG A 35 5.60 9.46 -9.06
C ARG A 35 6.70 10.28 -8.38
N GLY A 36 7.90 9.72 -8.33
CA GLY A 36 9.04 10.27 -7.59
C GLY A 36 9.19 9.74 -6.17
N VAL A 37 8.14 9.14 -5.59
CA VAL A 37 8.16 8.62 -4.21
C VAL A 37 8.23 7.09 -4.20
N ALA A 38 9.28 6.53 -3.62
CA ALA A 38 9.42 5.08 -3.48
C ALA A 38 8.42 4.54 -2.45
N ALA A 39 7.84 3.38 -2.73
CA ALA A 39 6.88 2.73 -1.83
C ALA A 39 6.92 1.20 -1.98
N LEU A 40 6.60 0.51 -0.88
CA LEU A 40 6.41 -0.93 -0.84
C LEU A 40 4.92 -1.25 -0.75
N TYR A 41 4.40 -1.94 -1.77
CA TYR A 41 3.04 -2.47 -1.76
C TYR A 41 3.03 -3.84 -1.13
N LEU A 42 2.38 -3.93 0.04
CA LEU A 42 2.28 -5.15 0.83
C LEU A 42 0.82 -5.53 1.05
N SER A 43 0.55 -6.82 1.26
CA SER A 43 -0.75 -7.33 1.68
C SER A 43 -0.60 -8.21 2.91
N LEU A 44 -1.59 -8.19 3.80
CA LEU A 44 -1.65 -9.15 4.92
C LEU A 44 -1.99 -10.58 4.46
N PHE A 45 -2.44 -10.75 3.21
CA PHE A 45 -2.84 -12.04 2.65
C PHE A 45 -2.04 -12.34 1.38
N PRO A 46 -1.40 -13.53 1.27
CA PRO A 46 -0.52 -13.85 0.14
C PRO A 46 -1.27 -13.90 -1.19
N ILE A 47 -2.49 -14.45 -1.20
CA ILE A 47 -3.34 -14.54 -2.41
C ILE A 47 -3.72 -13.14 -2.91
N THR A 48 -3.96 -12.20 -1.99
CA THR A 48 -4.25 -10.81 -2.36
C THR A 48 -3.03 -10.14 -2.98
N ALA A 49 -1.82 -10.35 -2.44
CA ALA A 49 -0.59 -9.85 -3.04
C ALA A 49 -0.40 -10.36 -4.48
N ILE A 50 -0.64 -11.65 -4.71
CA ILE A 50 -0.57 -12.26 -6.05
C ILE A 50 -1.57 -11.62 -7.01
N ARG A 51 -2.82 -11.45 -6.58
CA ARG A 51 -3.88 -10.87 -7.43
C ARG A 51 -3.58 -9.42 -7.82
N GLU A 52 -3.04 -8.61 -6.91
CA GLU A 52 -2.68 -7.21 -7.22
C GLU A 52 -1.47 -7.10 -8.16
N ALA A 53 -0.55 -8.06 -8.12
CA ALA A 53 0.60 -8.07 -9.01
C ALA A 53 0.26 -8.54 -10.44
N GLN A 54 -0.94 -9.09 -10.67
CA GLN A 54 -1.36 -9.65 -11.95
C GLN A 54 -2.49 -8.80 -12.56
N PRO A 55 -2.26 -8.12 -13.68
CA PRO A 55 -3.30 -7.38 -14.38
C PRO A 55 -4.45 -8.31 -14.82
N ALA A 56 -5.69 -7.91 -14.56
CA ALA A 56 -6.85 -8.67 -15.00
C ALA A 56 -6.91 -8.79 -16.53
N GLY A 57 -7.35 -9.96 -17.01
CA GLY A 57 -7.47 -10.24 -18.44
C GLY A 57 -6.15 -10.58 -19.14
N ARG A 58 -5.06 -10.78 -18.40
CA ARG A 58 -3.79 -11.29 -18.94
C ARG A 58 -3.45 -12.67 -18.37
N PRO A 59 -2.76 -13.55 -19.12
CA PRO A 59 -2.23 -14.80 -18.59
C PRO A 59 -1.28 -14.53 -17.42
N MET A 60 -1.32 -15.42 -16.43
CA MET A 60 -0.47 -15.33 -15.25
C MET A 60 1.00 -15.30 -15.66
N GLN A 61 1.70 -14.21 -15.32
CA GLN A 61 3.13 -14.08 -15.52
C GLN A 61 3.88 -14.65 -14.32
N PRO A 62 5.12 -15.16 -14.51
CA PRO A 62 5.98 -15.53 -13.40
C PRO A 62 6.08 -14.41 -12.37
N LEU A 63 5.94 -14.76 -11.09
CA LEU A 63 5.99 -13.83 -9.97
C LEU A 63 6.81 -14.42 -8.84
N THR A 64 7.49 -13.56 -8.09
CA THR A 64 8.13 -13.91 -6.82
C THR A 64 7.26 -13.40 -5.67
N LEU A 65 6.84 -14.31 -4.79
CA LEU A 65 6.14 -14.00 -3.55
C LEU A 65 7.14 -13.99 -2.38
N CYS A 66 7.18 -12.91 -1.63
CA CYS A 66 8.02 -12.76 -0.45
C CYS A 66 7.17 -12.44 0.78
N ALA A 67 7.54 -13.00 1.93
CA ALA A 67 7.02 -12.63 3.24
C ALA A 67 8.02 -11.71 3.95
N TYR A 68 7.52 -10.65 4.56
CA TYR A 68 8.30 -9.65 5.28
C TYR A 68 7.82 -9.59 6.72
N ARG A 69 8.78 -9.57 7.65
CA ARG A 69 8.52 -9.09 9.00
C ARG A 69 8.51 -7.57 8.95
N VAL A 70 7.35 -6.98 9.21
CA VAL A 70 7.15 -5.53 9.21
C VAL A 70 7.08 -5.06 10.65
N ASP A 71 7.78 -3.97 10.92
CA ASP A 71 7.65 -3.16 12.12
C ASP A 71 7.69 -1.71 11.66
N ALA A 72 6.53 -1.05 11.61
CA ALA A 72 6.37 0.25 10.99
C ALA A 72 5.52 1.18 11.85
N GLU A 73 5.98 2.41 12.01
CA GLU A 73 5.28 3.50 12.70
C GLU A 73 5.78 4.85 12.16
N PRO A 74 4.89 5.83 11.91
CA PRO A 74 3.44 5.76 12.01
C PRO A 74 2.79 5.09 10.78
N VAL A 75 1.73 4.34 11.02
CA VAL A 75 0.82 3.79 10.00
C VAL A 75 -0.54 4.49 10.13
N PHE A 76 -1.03 5.02 9.02
CA PHE A 76 -2.39 5.53 8.87
C PHE A 76 -3.40 4.38 8.90
N ASP A 77 -4.38 4.41 9.82
CA ASP A 77 -5.42 3.40 9.86
C ASP A 77 -6.62 3.80 8.99
N ALA A 78 -6.65 3.31 7.75
CA ALA A 78 -7.76 3.54 6.84
C ALA A 78 -9.11 2.97 7.34
N LEU A 79 -9.13 2.10 8.36
CA LEU A 79 -10.36 1.59 8.99
C LEU A 79 -10.86 2.51 10.11
N SER A 80 -9.99 3.30 10.72
CA SER A 80 -10.35 4.32 11.72
C SER A 80 -11.11 5.47 11.06
N ALA A 81 -12.37 5.68 11.50
CA ALA A 81 -13.16 6.83 11.04
C ALA A 81 -12.53 8.16 11.47
N MET A 82 -11.88 8.17 12.64
CA MET A 82 -11.18 9.33 13.18
C MET A 82 -9.97 9.68 12.31
N ASP A 83 -9.14 8.71 11.94
CA ASP A 83 -7.98 8.93 11.08
C ASP A 83 -8.43 9.41 9.69
N ARG A 84 -9.46 8.78 9.12
CA ARG A 84 -10.03 9.21 7.83
C ARG A 84 -10.50 10.66 7.87
N GLN A 85 -11.19 11.07 8.94
CA GLN A 85 -11.64 12.45 9.12
C GLN A 85 -10.46 13.43 9.28
N ALA A 86 -9.49 13.09 10.14
CA ALA A 86 -8.33 13.93 10.43
C ALA A 86 -7.47 14.21 9.19
N PHE A 87 -7.38 13.22 8.28
CA PHE A 87 -6.58 13.31 7.06
C PHE A 87 -7.40 13.58 5.79
N GLY A 88 -8.71 13.82 5.93
CA GLY A 88 -9.61 14.15 4.80
C GLY A 88 -9.74 13.03 3.77
N VAL A 89 -9.58 11.77 4.15
CA VAL A 89 -9.63 10.61 3.25
C VAL A 89 -11.06 10.06 3.19
N SER A 90 -11.66 10.10 2.00
CA SER A 90 -12.99 9.55 1.76
C SER A 90 -12.98 8.03 1.55
N ASP A 91 -14.11 7.38 1.84
CA ASP A 91 -14.31 5.96 1.53
C ASP A 91 -14.11 5.68 0.02
N ALA A 92 -14.45 6.63 -0.85
CA ALA A 92 -14.29 6.49 -2.30
C ALA A 92 -12.82 6.33 -2.71
N GLU A 93 -11.91 7.07 -2.07
CA GLU A 93 -10.46 6.99 -2.31
C GLU A 93 -9.87 5.65 -1.85
N LEU A 94 -10.53 4.98 -0.89
CA LEU A 94 -10.15 3.68 -0.36
C LEU A 94 -10.83 2.49 -1.07
N ARG A 95 -11.76 2.73 -2.00
CA ARG A 95 -12.53 1.68 -2.70
C ARG A 95 -11.64 0.69 -3.45
N TRP A 96 -11.54 -0.52 -2.92
CA TRP A 96 -10.92 -1.66 -3.57
C TRP A 96 -11.80 -2.18 -4.72
N LYS A 97 -11.20 -2.51 -5.88
CA LYS A 97 -11.96 -2.92 -7.09
C LYS A 97 -12.27 -4.42 -7.16
N TRP A 98 -11.65 -5.26 -6.33
CA TRP A 98 -11.64 -6.73 -6.49
C TRP A 98 -12.37 -7.50 -5.39
N GLY A 99 -13.32 -6.88 -4.68
CA GLY A 99 -14.10 -7.57 -3.64
C GLY A 99 -15.09 -6.66 -2.93
N SER A 100 -16.12 -7.28 -2.33
CA SER A 100 -17.17 -6.60 -1.55
C SER A 100 -16.74 -6.23 -0.12
N ARG A 101 -15.52 -6.59 0.29
CA ARG A 101 -14.96 -6.36 1.63
C ARG A 101 -13.89 -5.27 1.57
N ARG A 102 -13.93 -4.31 2.50
CA ARG A 102 -12.92 -3.25 2.61
C ARG A 102 -11.51 -3.86 2.78
N PRO A 103 -10.48 -3.34 2.09
CA PRO A 103 -9.12 -3.84 2.25
C PRO A 103 -8.66 -3.63 3.69
N SER A 104 -7.91 -4.59 4.21
CA SER A 104 -7.66 -4.72 5.64
C SER A 104 -6.60 -3.77 6.21
N GLN A 105 -5.86 -3.05 5.38
CA GLN A 105 -4.88 -2.04 5.83
C GLN A 105 -4.29 -1.28 4.65
N VAL A 106 -4.07 0.02 4.80
CA VAL A 106 -3.26 0.85 3.88
C VAL A 106 -2.10 1.40 4.71
N VAL A 107 -0.85 1.13 4.29
CA VAL A 107 0.33 1.74 4.92
C VAL A 107 0.73 2.93 4.06
N LEU A 108 0.44 4.13 4.56
CA LEU A 108 0.98 5.36 3.99
C LEU A 108 2.23 5.73 4.80
N ILE A 109 3.37 5.86 4.13
CA ILE A 109 4.58 6.44 4.70
C ILE A 109 4.46 7.95 4.50
N ASP A 110 4.23 8.68 5.60
CA ASP A 110 4.14 10.15 5.60
C ASP A 110 5.30 10.80 6.36
N ASP A 111 6.51 10.32 6.09
CA ASP A 111 7.77 10.87 6.59
C ASP A 111 7.97 12.35 6.24
N GLU A 112 7.31 12.83 5.18
CA GLU A 112 7.39 14.21 4.70
C GLU A 112 6.17 15.10 5.06
N ARG A 113 5.27 14.67 5.96
CA ARG A 113 4.11 15.46 6.43
C ARG A 113 3.19 15.99 5.31
N ARG A 114 2.90 15.14 4.33
CA ARG A 114 2.11 15.41 3.12
C ARG A 114 0.60 15.31 3.35
N LEU A 115 0.15 14.71 4.44
CA LEU A 115 -1.26 14.75 4.81
C LEU A 115 -1.56 16.08 5.52
N ARG A 116 -2.49 16.87 4.97
CA ARG A 116 -2.88 18.17 5.53
C ARG A 116 -3.50 17.95 6.91
N SER A 117 -2.93 18.58 7.94
CA SER A 117 -3.59 18.72 9.23
C SER A 117 -4.82 19.59 9.04
N GLY A 118 -6.01 19.03 9.24
CA GLY A 118 -7.26 19.79 9.23
C GLY A 118 -7.32 20.74 10.42
N SER A 119 -6.70 21.91 10.29
CA SER A 119 -7.01 23.12 11.07
C SER A 119 -6.42 24.36 10.40
N GLU A 120 -7.02 24.80 9.30
CA GLU A 120 -7.05 26.23 8.98
C GLU A 120 -8.49 26.57 8.60
N SER A 121 -9.22 27.01 9.61
CA SER A 121 -10.36 27.91 9.42
C SER A 121 -9.79 29.29 9.09
N ALA A 122 -10.05 29.77 7.88
CA ALA A 122 -10.16 31.18 7.53
C ALA A 122 -11.05 31.29 6.28
#